data_AF-A0A957JYX2-F1
#
_entry.id   AF-A0A957JYX2-F1
#
_cell.length_a   1.000
_cell.length_b   1.000
_cell.length_c   1.000
_cell.angle_alpha   90.00
_cell.angle_beta   90.00
_cell.angle_gamma   90.00
#
_symmetry.space_group_name_H-M   'P 1'
#
loop_
_entity.id
_entity.type
_entity.pdbx_description
1 polymer ?
#
loop_
_entity_poly.entity_id
_entity_poly.type
_entity_poly.pdbx_seq_one_letter_code
_entity_poly.pdbx_strand_id
1 'polypeptide(L)' 'DEHFPLPQSNPAGVLRYLMDEHELRQADLPEVGSQGVVSEILNGKRELNVRQVRALANRFGVSPAVFI' A
#
# COMPACT_ATOMS: atom_id res chain seq x y z
N ASP A 1 -10.80 -16.11 -17.87
CA ASP A 1 -9.38 -15.70 -17.75
C ASP A 1 -9.28 -14.20 -17.56
N GLU A 2 -9.56 -13.73 -16.34
CA GLU A 2 -9.32 -12.33 -15.96
C GLU A 2 -7.81 -12.16 -15.74
N HIS A 3 -7.09 -11.89 -16.81
CA HIS A 3 -5.74 -11.34 -16.71
C HIS A 3 -5.88 -9.91 -16.22
N PHE A 4 -5.80 -9.69 -14.90
CA PHE A 4 -5.51 -8.37 -14.36
C PHE A 4 -4.10 -8.00 -14.82
N PRO A 5 -3.91 -7.04 -15.74
CA PRO A 5 -2.58 -6.58 -16.05
C PRO A 5 -2.02 -6.01 -14.75
N LEU A 6 -0.92 -6.57 -14.25
CA LEU A 6 -0.14 -5.96 -13.18
C LEU A 6 0.11 -4.50 -13.60
N PRO A 7 -0.56 -3.51 -12.99
CA PRO A 7 -0.36 -2.14 -13.42
C PRO A 7 1.08 -1.80 -13.08
N GLN A 8 1.77 -1.14 -14.02
CA GLN A 8 3.05 -0.45 -13.76
C GLN A 8 3.00 0.13 -12.36
N SER A 9 3.92 -0.29 -11.48
CA SER A 9 3.80 -0.25 -10.01
C SER A 9 3.24 1.08 -9.51
N ASN A 10 1.92 1.12 -9.28
CA ASN A 10 1.31 2.21 -8.52
C ASN A 10 1.37 1.79 -7.06
N PRO A 11 2.19 2.43 -6.19
CA PRO A 11 2.33 2.03 -4.80
C PRO A 11 0.98 2.04 -4.06
N ALA A 12 0.05 2.92 -4.46
CA ALA A 12 -1.32 2.94 -3.93
C ALA A 12 -2.16 1.73 -4.37
N GLY A 13 -1.96 1.24 -5.59
CA GLY A 13 -2.62 0.04 -6.09
C GLY A 13 -2.13 -1.22 -5.39
N VAL A 14 -0.81 -1.33 -5.19
CA VAL A 14 -0.20 -2.44 -4.42
C VAL A 14 -0.66 -2.41 -2.98
N LEU A 15 -0.69 -1.23 -2.35
CA LEU A 15 -1.21 -1.09 -0.99
C LEU A 15 -2.67 -1.52 -0.90
N ARG A 16 -3.52 -1.14 -1.86
CA ARG A 16 -4.93 -1.54 -1.89
C ARG A 16 -5.10 -3.05 -2.01
N TYR A 17 -4.36 -3.67 -2.92
CA TYR A 17 -4.36 -5.12 -3.07
C TYR A 17 -3.97 -5.84 -1.77
N LEU A 18 -2.86 -5.42 -1.14
CA LEU A 18 -2.42 -6.01 0.12
C LEU A 18 -3.39 -5.75 1.29
N MET A 19 -4.11 -4.63 1.28
CA MET A 19 -5.17 -4.39 2.24
C MET A 19 -6.34 -5.35 2.03
N ASP A 20 -6.79 -5.52 0.79
CA ASP A 20 -7.92 -6.38 0.46
C ASP A 20 -7.61 -7.86 0.75
N GLU A 21 -6.44 -8.36 0.34
CA GLU A 21 -6.00 -9.75 0.58
C GLU A 21 -5.87 -10.10 2.08
N HIS A 22 -5.58 -9.11 2.92
CA HIS A 22 -5.42 -9.28 4.36
C HIS A 22 -6.65 -8.79 5.17
N GLU A 23 -7.75 -8.44 4.50
CA GLU A 23 -8.98 -7.91 5.10
C GLU A 23 -8.75 -6.69 6.03
N LEU A 24 -7.79 -5.83 5.67
CA LEU A 24 -7.39 -4.66 6.44
C LEU A 24 -8.12 -3.40 5.98
N ARG A 25 -8.60 -2.61 6.93
CA ARG A 25 -9.11 -1.27 6.66
C ARG A 25 -7.97 -0.26 6.75
N GLN A 26 -8.19 0.93 6.22
CA GLN A 26 -7.21 2.03 6.27
C GLN A 26 -6.78 2.38 7.71
N ALA A 27 -7.68 2.24 8.69
CA ALA A 27 -7.38 2.49 10.10
C ALA A 27 -6.46 1.42 10.72
N ASP A 28 -6.30 0.27 10.07
CA ASP A 28 -5.53 -0.86 10.56
C ASP A 28 -4.06 -0.80 10.10
N LEU A 29 -3.62 0.32 9.49
CA LEU A 29 -2.24 0.59 9.02
C LEU A 29 -1.53 1.71 9.82
N PRO A 30 -1.31 1.55 11.14
CA PRO A 30 -0.71 2.58 11.98
C PRO A 30 0.73 2.96 11.58
N GLU A 31 1.45 2.07 10.90
CA GLU A 31 2.80 2.31 10.38
C GLU A 31 2.84 3.34 9.23
N VAL A 32 1.70 3.53 8.55
CA VAL A 32 1.53 4.56 7.53
C VAL A 32 1.12 5.88 8.19
N GLY A 33 0.18 5.84 9.13
CA GLY A 33 -0.28 7.01 9.86
C GLY A 33 -1.75 6.89 10.24
N SER A 34 -2.44 8.03 10.37
CA SER A 34 -3.88 8.04 10.58
C SER A 34 -4.63 7.52 9.34
N GLN A 35 -5.89 7.11 9.51
CA GLN A 35 -6.76 6.71 8.40
C GLN A 35 -6.81 7.77 7.28
N GLY A 36 -6.81 9.05 7.63
CA GLY A 36 -6.77 10.16 6.67
C GLY A 36 -5.49 10.16 5.82
N VAL A 37 -4.32 9.91 6.43
CA VAL A 37 -3.04 9.81 5.71
C VAL A 37 -3.07 8.63 4.74
N VAL A 38 -3.58 7.48 5.17
CA VAL A 38 -3.74 6.30 4.31
C VAL A 38 -4.69 6.61 3.14
N SER A 39 -5.78 7.32 3.38
CA SER A 39 -6.70 7.77 2.33
C SER A 39 -6.02 8.69 1.31
N GLU A 40 -5.22 9.66 1.76
CA GLU A 40 -4.47 10.55 0.85
C GLU A 40 -3.51 9.76 -0.05
N ILE A 41 -2.83 8.74 0.49
CA ILE A 41 -1.94 7.86 -0.26
C ILE A 41 -2.73 7.03 -1.29
N LEU A 42 -3.81 6.39 -0.85
CA LEU A 42 -4.66 5.56 -1.70
C LEU A 42 -5.35 6.35 -2.83
N ASN A 43 -5.48 7.66 -2.69
CA ASN A 43 -6.02 8.58 -3.69
C ASN A 43 -4.93 9.34 -4.48
N GLY A 44 -3.64 9.04 -4.26
CA GLY A 44 -2.52 9.67 -4.97
C GLY A 44 -2.28 11.14 -4.60
N LYS A 45 -2.88 11.63 -3.51
CA LYS A 45 -2.63 12.99 -2.99
C LYS A 45 -1.33 13.07 -2.21
N ARG A 46 -0.80 11.93 -1.77
CA ARG A 46 0.42 11.82 -0.99
C ARG A 46 1.20 10.57 -1.40
N GLU A 47 2.51 10.67 -1.42
CA GLU A 47 3.39 9.54 -1.68
C GLU A 47 3.79 8.82 -0.40
N LEU A 48 4.05 7.51 -0.52
CA LEU A 48 4.68 6.73 0.54
C LEU A 48 6.13 7.18 0.70
N ASN A 49 6.56 7.46 1.92
CA ASN A 49 7.97 7.69 2.20
C ASN A 49 8.72 6.37 2.46
N VAL A 50 10.06 6.43 2.40
CA VAL A 50 10.93 5.26 2.58
C VAL A 50 10.68 4.51 3.91
N ARG A 51 10.34 5.22 5.00
CA ARG A 51 10.03 4.59 6.29
C ARG A 51 8.74 3.78 6.21
N GLN A 52 7.69 4.34 5.60
CA GLN A 52 6.40 3.66 5.42
C GLN A 52 6.55 2.46 4.48
N VAL A 53 7.28 2.62 3.36
CA VAL A 53 7.56 1.51 2.42
C VAL A 53 8.23 0.35 3.14
N ARG A 54 9.27 0.59 3.95
CA ARG A 54 9.94 -0.47 4.70
C ARG A 54 9.02 -1.14 5.73
N ALA A 55 8.16 -0.37 6.39
CA ALA A 55 7.23 -0.91 7.37
C ALA A 55 6.16 -1.80 6.72
N LEU A 56 5.58 -1.35 5.60
CA LEU A 56 4.62 -2.14 4.82
C LEU A 56 5.26 -3.39 4.23
N ALA A 57 6.46 -3.28 3.67
CA ALA A 57 7.22 -4.41 3.16
C ALA A 57 7.43 -5.49 4.25
N ASN A 58 7.83 -5.08 5.45
CA ASN A 58 7.99 -5.99 6.58
C ASN A 58 6.66 -6.61 7.04
N ARG A 59 5.57 -5.82 7.08
CA ARG A 59 4.25 -6.30 7.50
C ARG A 59 3.70 -7.36 6.57
N PHE A 60 3.80 -7.14 5.26
CA PHE A 60 3.23 -8.02 4.24
C PHE A 60 4.22 -9.10 3.76
N GLY A 61 5.47 -9.06 4.22
CA GLY A 61 6.51 -10.02 3.80
C GLY A 61 6.88 -9.87 2.32
N VAL A 62 6.80 -8.67 1.76
CA VAL A 62 7.07 -8.38 0.34
C VAL A 62 8.35 -7.54 0.18
N SER A 63 8.94 -7.57 -1.01
CA SER A 63 10.08 -6.69 -1.33
C SER A 63 9.64 -5.22 -1.30
N PRO A 64 10.39 -4.29 -0.67
CA PRO A 64 10.12 -2.85 -0.73
C PRO A 64 9.97 -2.29 -2.15
N ALA A 65 10.60 -2.94 -3.14
CA ALA A 65 10.56 -2.53 -4.54
C ALA A 65 9.15 -2.57 -5.16
N VAL A 66 8.19 -3.28 -4.56
CA VAL A 66 6.80 -3.29 -5.07
C VAL A 66 6.08 -1.96 -4.85
N PHE A 67 6.61 -1.09 -3.98
CA PHE A 67 6.06 0.23 -3.68
C PHE A 67 6.90 1.37 -4.30
N ILE A 68 7.79 1.07 -5.25
CA ILE A 68 8.68 2.03 -5.92
C ILE A 68 8.36 2.08 -7.42
#